data_AF-A0A117KWV7-F1
#
_entry.id   AF-A0A117KWV7-F1
#
_cell.length_a   1.000
_cell.length_b   1.000
_cell.length_c   1.000
_cell.angle_alpha   90.00
_cell.angle_beta   90.00
_cell.angle_gamma   90.00
#
_symmetry.space_group_name_H-M   'P 1'
#
loop_
_entity.id
_entity.type
_entity.pdbx_description
1 polymer ?
#
loop_
_entity_poly.entity_id
_entity_poly.type
_entity_poly.pdbx_seq_one_letter_code
_entity_poly.pdbx_strand_id
1 'polypeptide(L)'
;MTKDVNKSMNGAEKLLAELSKFASPNRKNLFKEAVFRDYRVRKFVEKYVRSDISQTDILAYLGATAGPAIVALAKGYRITDIAKAMNLRPSEIRKKLVDACYYASVFRFEKVENKVETK
;
A
#
# COMPACT_ATOMS: atom_id res chain seq x y z
N MET A 1 -14.26 -13.31 33.10
CA MET A 1 -14.00 -11.99 32.50
C MET A 1 -13.07 -12.16 31.31
N THR A 2 -13.62 -12.50 30.15
CA THR A 2 -12.88 -12.45 28.88
C THR A 2 -12.62 -10.99 28.58
N LYS A 3 -11.36 -10.58 28.64
CA LYS A 3 -10.94 -9.23 28.24
C LYS A 3 -11.26 -9.10 26.75
N ASP A 4 -12.25 -8.28 26.42
CA ASP A 4 -12.38 -7.71 25.07
C ASP A 4 -11.10 -6.95 24.77
N VAL A 5 -10.17 -7.63 24.08
CA VAL A 5 -9.03 -6.97 23.45
C VAL A 5 -9.62 -6.19 22.30
N ASN A 6 -10.05 -4.97 22.58
CA ASN A 6 -10.48 -4.00 21.58
C ASN A 6 -9.24 -3.61 20.76
N LYS A 7 -8.81 -4.52 19.86
CA LYS A 7 -7.67 -4.33 18.98
C LYS A 7 -8.12 -3.33 17.92
N SER A 8 -7.79 -2.05 18.13
CA SER A 8 -8.03 -0.99 17.15
C SER A 8 -7.39 -1.42 15.82
N MET A 9 -8.24 -1.70 14.81
CA MET A 9 -7.77 -2.05 13.48
C MET A 9 -7.13 -0.83 12.81
N ASN A 10 -5.95 -1.00 12.22
CA ASN A 10 -5.31 0.05 11.42
C ASN A 10 -6.02 0.23 10.06
N GLY A 11 -5.67 1.30 9.34
CA GLY A 11 -6.34 1.64 8.06
C GLY A 11 -6.27 0.54 7.00
N ALA A 12 -5.18 -0.24 6.95
CA ALA A 12 -5.06 -1.37 6.02
C ALA A 12 -5.95 -2.54 6.44
N GLU A 13 -6.00 -2.86 7.74
CA GLU A 13 -6.86 -3.93 8.26
C GLU A 13 -8.34 -3.63 8.01
N LYS A 14 -8.77 -2.39 8.22
CA LYS A 14 -10.15 -1.95 7.91
C LYS A 14 -10.47 -2.11 6.43
N LEU A 15 -9.57 -1.68 5.55
CA LEU A 15 -9.75 -1.81 4.10
C LEU A 15 -9.80 -3.27 3.66
N LEU A 16 -8.91 -4.11 4.18
CA LEU A 16 -8.88 -5.54 3.86
C LEU A 16 -10.13 -6.29 4.34
N ALA A 17 -10.63 -5.95 5.54
CA ALA A 17 -11.88 -6.50 6.05
C ALA A 17 -13.05 -6.12 5.15
N GLU A 18 -13.11 -4.88 4.67
CA GLU A 18 -14.16 -4.45 3.73
C GLU A 18 -14.06 -5.17 2.38
N LEU A 19 -12.85 -5.25 1.81
CA LEU A 19 -12.59 -5.95 0.55
C LEU A 19 -12.98 -7.43 0.61
N SER A 20 -12.73 -8.09 1.74
CA SER A 20 -13.04 -9.52 1.92
C SER A 20 -14.54 -9.85 1.78
N LYS A 21 -15.42 -8.86 1.92
CA LYS A 21 -16.87 -9.04 1.78
C LYS A 21 -17.32 -9.27 0.34
N PHE A 22 -16.55 -8.83 -0.66
CA PHE A 22 -17.00 -8.81 -2.05
C PHE A 22 -15.91 -9.09 -3.11
N ALA A 23 -14.64 -9.15 -2.72
CA ALA A 23 -13.53 -9.38 -3.64
C ALA A 23 -12.56 -10.43 -3.09
N SER A 24 -11.92 -11.16 -3.99
CA SER A 24 -10.86 -12.13 -3.65
C SER A 24 -9.52 -11.68 -4.24
N PRO A 25 -8.42 -11.77 -3.49
CA PRO A 25 -7.11 -11.37 -3.98
C PRO A 25 -6.61 -12.33 -5.06
N ASN A 26 -6.02 -11.80 -6.12
CA ASN A 26 -5.38 -12.57 -7.18
C ASN A 26 -3.91 -12.18 -7.33
N ARG A 27 -3.02 -12.94 -6.69
CA ARG A 27 -1.58 -12.69 -6.72
C ARG A 27 -0.87 -13.12 -8.00
N LYS A 28 -1.50 -13.95 -8.84
CA LYS A 28 -0.86 -14.46 -10.07
C LYS A 28 -0.51 -13.36 -11.07
N ASN A 29 -1.13 -12.18 -10.94
CA ASN A 29 -0.99 -11.05 -11.86
C ASN A 29 -0.73 -9.71 -11.15
N LEU A 30 -0.05 -9.73 -10.00
CA LEU A 30 0.10 -8.59 -9.08
C LEU A 30 0.48 -7.26 -9.77
N PHE A 31 1.29 -7.30 -10.83
CA PHE A 31 1.79 -6.09 -11.51
C PHE A 31 1.17 -5.79 -12.88
N LYS A 32 0.03 -6.41 -13.23
CA LYS A 32 -0.63 -6.17 -14.53
C LYS A 32 -1.53 -4.94 -14.56
N GLU A 33 -1.82 -4.32 -13.40
CA GLU A 33 -2.66 -3.13 -13.36
C GLU A 33 -1.96 -1.87 -13.87
N ALA A 34 -2.72 -0.98 -14.50
CA ALA A 34 -2.18 0.26 -15.07
C ALA A 34 -1.45 1.15 -14.05
N VAL A 35 -1.80 1.06 -12.75
CA VAL A 35 -1.13 1.81 -11.69
C VAL A 35 0.34 1.42 -11.53
N PHE A 36 0.72 0.19 -11.88
CA PHE A 36 2.09 -0.30 -11.82
C PHE A 36 2.96 0.14 -12.99
N ARG A 37 2.40 0.89 -13.95
CA ARG A 37 3.20 1.60 -14.96
C ARG A 37 4.04 2.71 -14.33
N ASP A 38 3.61 3.25 -13.18
CA ASP A 38 4.46 4.12 -12.38
C ASP A 38 5.47 3.29 -11.58
N TYR A 39 6.76 3.47 -11.87
CA TYR A 39 7.83 2.69 -11.26
C TYR A 39 7.90 2.87 -9.74
N ARG A 40 7.46 4.01 -9.19
CA ARG A 40 7.54 4.31 -7.76
C ARG A 40 6.50 3.50 -7.01
N VAL A 41 5.26 3.50 -7.50
CA VAL A 41 4.19 2.66 -6.96
C VAL A 41 4.62 1.19 -6.98
N ARG A 42 5.19 0.73 -8.10
CA ARG A 42 5.73 -0.63 -8.22
C ARG A 42 6.83 -0.91 -7.20
N LYS A 43 7.81 -0.01 -7.04
CA LYS A 43 8.92 -0.14 -6.08
C LYS A 43 8.41 -0.29 -4.64
N PHE A 44 7.40 0.49 -4.24
CA PHE A 44 6.79 0.38 -2.91
C PHE A 44 6.11 -0.97 -2.67
N VAL A 45 5.34 -1.46 -3.65
CA VAL A 45 4.72 -2.79 -3.55
C VAL A 45 5.77 -3.89 -3.50
N GLU A 46 6.79 -3.83 -4.35
CA GLU A 46 7.88 -4.82 -4.37
C GLU A 46 8.63 -4.86 -3.03
N LYS A 47 9.00 -3.70 -2.48
CA LYS A 47 9.65 -3.62 -1.16
C LYS A 47 8.78 -4.20 -0.05
N TYR A 48 7.48 -3.92 -0.05
CA TYR A 48 6.57 -4.48 0.96
C TYR A 48 6.39 -6.00 0.79
N VAL A 49 6.26 -6.50 -0.45
CA VAL A 49 6.16 -7.95 -0.73
C VAL A 49 7.43 -8.71 -0.32
N ARG A 50 8.60 -8.10 -0.51
CA ARG A 50 9.90 -8.66 -0.10
C ARG A 50 10.18 -8.53 1.40
N SER A 51 9.31 -7.85 2.14
CA SER A 51 9.50 -7.51 3.56
C SER A 51 10.68 -6.55 3.83
N ASP A 52 11.12 -5.78 2.83
CA ASP A 52 12.15 -4.74 2.97
C ASP A 52 11.62 -3.52 3.76
N ILE A 53 10.30 -3.33 3.75
CA ILE A 53 9.58 -2.29 4.51
C ILE A 53 8.36 -2.91 5.20
N SER A 54 8.10 -2.53 6.44
CA SER A 54 6.98 -3.07 7.20
C SER A 54 5.65 -2.42 6.78
N GLN A 55 4.53 -3.04 7.19
CA GLN A 55 3.20 -2.42 7.01
C GLN A 55 3.12 -1.08 7.74
N THR A 56 3.71 -0.97 8.93
CA THR A 56 3.75 0.26 9.72
C THR A 56 4.47 1.37 8.95
N ASP A 57 5.59 1.04 8.31
CA ASP A 57 6.36 1.99 7.48
C ASP A 57 5.55 2.46 6.26
N ILE A 58 4.89 1.53 5.56
CA ILE A 58 3.99 1.86 4.45
C ILE A 58 2.90 2.83 4.88
N LEU A 59 2.25 2.57 6.00
CA LEU A 59 1.20 3.45 6.53
C LEU A 59 1.74 4.81 6.94
N ALA A 60 2.92 4.86 7.56
CA ALA A 60 3.56 6.09 7.99
C ALA A 60 4.04 6.95 6.81
N TYR A 61 4.54 6.33 5.73
CA TYR A 61 5.12 7.07 4.60
C TYR A 61 4.07 7.54 3.60
N LEU A 62 3.02 6.75 3.38
CA LEU A 62 2.04 7.00 2.33
C LEU A 62 0.71 7.54 2.86
N GLY A 63 0.55 7.59 4.18
CA GLY A 63 -0.61 8.16 4.85
C GLY A 63 -1.88 7.31 4.71
N ALA A 64 -3.00 7.91 5.16
CA ALA A 64 -4.25 7.20 5.44
C ALA A 64 -4.97 6.62 4.21
N THR A 65 -4.65 7.08 3.01
CA THR A 65 -5.27 6.56 1.76
C THR A 65 -4.32 5.67 0.98
N ALA A 66 -3.13 6.18 0.61
CA ALA A 66 -2.22 5.43 -0.26
C ALA A 66 -1.54 4.26 0.47
N GLY A 67 -1.28 4.36 1.78
CA GLY A 67 -0.71 3.26 2.56
C GLY A 67 -1.60 2.00 2.55
N PRO A 68 -2.86 2.08 3.01
CA PRO A 68 -3.79 0.96 2.93
C PRO A 68 -3.98 0.40 1.52
N ALA A 69 -4.05 1.27 0.50
CA ALA A 69 -4.18 0.86 -0.89
C ALA A 69 -2.95 0.08 -1.39
N ILE A 70 -1.72 0.48 -1.04
CA ILE A 70 -0.50 -0.28 -1.35
C ILE A 70 -0.52 -1.66 -0.71
N VAL A 71 -0.94 -1.76 0.56
CA VAL A 71 -1.06 -3.05 1.24
C VAL A 71 -2.08 -3.94 0.53
N ALA A 72 -3.25 -3.41 0.18
CA ALA A 72 -4.28 -4.15 -0.54
C ALA A 72 -3.80 -4.61 -1.93
N LEU A 73 -3.16 -3.72 -2.69
CA LEU A 73 -2.53 -4.04 -3.98
C LEU A 73 -1.52 -5.18 -3.81
N ALA A 74 -0.62 -5.10 -2.83
CA ALA A 74 0.38 -6.13 -2.56
C ALA A 74 -0.22 -7.49 -2.16
N LYS A 75 -1.42 -7.50 -1.56
CA LYS A 75 -2.15 -8.74 -1.27
C LYS A 75 -2.81 -9.34 -2.51
N GLY A 76 -2.93 -8.58 -3.60
CA GLY A 76 -3.48 -9.00 -4.90
C GLY A 76 -4.89 -8.47 -5.20
N TYR A 77 -5.39 -7.48 -4.46
CA TYR A 77 -6.67 -6.85 -4.75
C TYR A 77 -6.56 -5.89 -5.92
N ARG A 78 -7.64 -5.76 -6.71
CA ARG A 78 -7.67 -4.85 -7.86
C ARG A 78 -7.92 -3.41 -7.42
N ILE A 79 -7.40 -2.44 -8.16
CA ILE A 79 -7.65 -1.02 -7.88
C ILE A 79 -9.13 -0.65 -7.94
N THR A 80 -9.92 -1.34 -8.77
CA THR A 80 -11.37 -1.14 -8.86
C THR A 80 -12.08 -1.56 -7.57
N ASP A 81 -11.63 -2.64 -6.96
CA ASP A 81 -12.23 -3.17 -5.72
C ASP A 81 -11.83 -2.29 -4.53
N ILE A 82 -10.55 -1.86 -4.50
CA ILE A 82 -10.03 -0.91 -3.53
C ILE A 82 -10.82 0.41 -3.60
N ALA A 83 -11.01 0.94 -4.81
CA ALA A 83 -11.78 2.16 -5.03
C ALA A 83 -13.23 2.02 -4.51
N LYS A 84 -13.87 0.88 -4.79
CA LYS A 84 -15.21 0.57 -4.27
C LYS A 84 -15.25 0.53 -2.74
N ALA A 85 -14.31 -0.18 -2.09
CA ALA A 85 -14.24 -0.26 -0.64
C ALA A 85 -13.98 1.10 0.03
N MET A 86 -13.27 2.00 -0.65
CA MET A 86 -12.94 3.34 -0.15
C MET A 86 -13.96 4.41 -0.55
N ASN A 87 -15.01 4.04 -1.29
CA ASN A 87 -15.99 4.97 -1.86
C ASN A 87 -15.35 6.10 -2.69
N LEU A 88 -14.38 5.74 -3.53
CA LEU A 88 -13.65 6.66 -4.41
C LEU A 88 -13.66 6.14 -5.84
N ARG A 89 -13.32 6.99 -6.81
CA ARG A 89 -13.13 6.57 -8.20
C ARG A 89 -11.76 5.89 -8.35
N PRO A 90 -11.62 4.87 -9.23
CA PRO A 90 -10.31 4.25 -9.50
C PRO A 90 -9.23 5.24 -9.94
N SER A 91 -9.60 6.27 -10.70
CA SER A 91 -8.67 7.34 -11.12
C SER A 91 -8.14 8.16 -9.93
N GLU A 92 -8.96 8.40 -8.91
CA GLU A 92 -8.56 9.13 -7.71
C GLU A 92 -7.61 8.31 -6.86
N ILE A 93 -7.86 7.01 -6.69
CA ILE A 93 -6.93 6.10 -6.01
C ILE A 93 -5.59 6.06 -6.74
N ARG A 94 -5.59 5.94 -8.07
CA ARG A 94 -4.36 5.99 -8.88
C ARG A 94 -3.58 7.28 -8.64
N LYS A 95 -4.25 8.43 -8.74
CA LYS A 95 -3.62 9.74 -8.52
C LYS A 95 -3.02 9.82 -7.13
N LYS A 96 -3.79 9.49 -6.08
CA LYS A 96 -3.32 9.51 -4.68
C LYS A 96 -2.13 8.57 -4.46
N LEU A 97 -2.10 7.39 -5.08
CA LEU A 97 -0.98 6.46 -5.01
C LEU A 97 0.28 7.05 -5.65
N VAL A 98 0.17 7.58 -6.87
CA VAL A 98 1.29 8.18 -7.61
C VAL A 98 1.86 9.37 -6.85
N ASP A 99 1.00 10.30 -6.41
CA ASP A 99 1.40 11.49 -5.68
C ASP A 99 2.11 11.11 -4.37
N ALA A 100 1.50 10.22 -3.56
CA ALA A 100 2.10 9.79 -2.30
C ALA A 100 3.44 9.05 -2.49
N CYS A 101 3.53 8.15 -3.48
CA CYS A 101 4.77 7.43 -3.77
C CYS A 101 5.86 8.37 -4.31
N TYR A 102 5.49 9.39 -5.09
CA TYR A 102 6.41 10.44 -5.52
C TYR A 102 6.97 11.21 -4.33
N TYR A 103 6.11 11.77 -3.49
CA TYR A 103 6.55 12.52 -2.31
C TYR A 103 7.40 11.66 -1.37
N ALA A 104 6.98 10.43 -1.10
CA ALA A 104 7.77 9.53 -0.27
C ALA A 104 9.13 9.18 -0.91
N SER A 105 9.20 9.05 -2.23
CA SER A 105 10.48 8.82 -2.92
C SER A 105 11.45 9.98 -2.80
N VAL A 106 10.96 11.21 -2.97
CA VAL A 106 11.76 12.45 -2.94
C VAL A 106 12.21 12.78 -1.52
N PHE A 107 11.31 12.67 -0.54
CA PHE A 107 11.60 13.14 0.82
C PHE A 107 12.19 12.07 1.74
N ARG A 108 12.06 10.77 1.42
CA ARG A 108 12.45 9.69 2.35
C ARG A 108 13.27 8.54 1.76
N PHE A 109 13.21 8.25 0.46
CA PHE A 109 13.93 7.07 -0.09
C PHE A 109 15.36 7.33 -0.58
N GLU A 110 15.77 8.57 -0.84
CA GLU A 110 17.16 8.86 -1.27
C GLU A 110 18.17 8.95 -0.10
N LYS A 111 17.72 8.96 1.15
CA LYS A 111 18.61 9.09 2.32
C LYS A 111 19.15 7.78 2.90
N VAL A 112 18.76 6.61 2.38
CA VAL A 112 19.16 5.30 2.97
C VAL A 112 20.20 4.54 2.13
N GLU A 113 20.45 4.94 0.87
CA GLU A 113 21.48 4.28 0.04
C GLU A 113 22.90 4.83 0.30
N ASN A 114 23.07 5.93 1.04
CA ASN A 114 24.38 6.52 1.37
C ASN A 114 24.88 6.16 2.78
N LYS A 115 24.81 4.88 3.17
CA LYS A 115 25.44 4.40 4.41
C LYS A 115 26.15 3.05 4.23
N VAL A 116 26.97 2.91 3.19
CA VAL A 116 28.13 1.99 3.25
C VAL A 116 29.23 2.55 2.36
N GLU A 117 30.12 3.34 2.93
CA GLU A 117 31.54 3.40 2.57
C GLU A 117 32.25 4.30 3.59
N THR A 118 32.56 3.70 4.73
CA THR A 118 33.70 4.15 5.54
C THR A 118 34.65 2.95 5.57
N LYS A 119 35.70 3.04 4.76
CA LYS A 119 36.93 2.26 4.94
C LYS A 119 37.78 2.92 6.02
#